data_AF-A0ABD2P2M9-F1
#
_entry.id   AF-A0ABD2P2M9-F1
#
_cell.length_a   1.000
_cell.length_b   1.000
_cell.length_c   1.000
_cell.angle_alpha   90.00
_cell.angle_beta   90.00
_cell.angle_gamma   90.00
#
_symmetry.space_group_name_H-M   'P 1'
#
loop_
_entity.id
_entity.type
_entity.pdbx_description
1 polymer ?
#
loop_
_entity_poly.entity_id
_entity_poly.type
_entity_poly.pdbx_seq_one_letter_code
_entity_poly.pdbx_strand_id
1 'polypeptide(L)'
;MEPPPRLEFSNSSGGWLDCSASGSPQPSIDWLSVDGTSVGDVSGIRRVLRNGTLFLQPFAAASYRQDIHSTVYRCVASNSVGRIISRDVQVRAVVTQAYKVDVEVVGAARGCTAVLKCIIPSFVKDLVRIISWVQEPSFFIYPSLQG
;
A
#
# COMPACT_ATOMS: atom_id res chain seq x y z
N MET A 1 -5.18 -22.54 -13.52
CA MET A 1 -4.06 -21.97 -12.75
C MET A 1 -4.63 -21.15 -11.61
N GLU A 2 -4.22 -21.44 -10.38
CA GLU A 2 -4.57 -20.62 -9.22
C GLU A 2 -3.55 -19.50 -9.01
N PRO A 3 -3.96 -18.35 -8.45
CA PRO A 3 -3.05 -17.27 -8.07
C PRO A 3 -2.11 -17.69 -6.92
N PRO A 4 -0.97 -16.99 -6.76
CA PRO A 4 -0.06 -17.21 -5.63
C PRO A 4 -0.74 -16.87 -4.29
N PRO A 5 -0.30 -17.44 -3.16
CA PRO A 5 -0.93 -17.19 -1.85
C PRO A 5 -0.69 -15.76 -1.32
N ARG A 6 0.30 -15.05 -1.86
CA ARG A 6 0.65 -13.69 -1.46
C ARG A 6 1.06 -12.87 -2.68
N LEU A 7 0.65 -11.60 -2.70
CA LEU A 7 1.09 -10.59 -3.64
C LEU A 7 1.47 -9.32 -2.87
N GLU A 8 2.75 -8.96 -2.94
CA GLU A 8 3.25 -7.67 -2.45
C GLU A 8 3.73 -6.83 -3.64
N PHE A 9 3.37 -5.55 -3.66
CA PHE A 9 3.70 -4.65 -4.76
C PHE A 9 3.78 -3.18 -4.28
N SER A 10 4.40 -2.28 -5.05
CA SER A 10 4.43 -0.86 -4.71
C SER A 10 3.25 -0.11 -5.33
N ASN A 11 2.86 1.03 -4.76
CA ASN A 11 1.83 1.88 -5.37
C ASN A 11 2.23 2.40 -6.76
N SER A 12 3.51 2.40 -7.12
CA SER A 12 3.99 2.75 -8.46
C SER A 12 4.00 1.60 -9.45
N SER A 13 4.17 0.35 -9.01
CA SER A 13 4.22 -0.82 -9.91
C SER A 13 2.84 -1.35 -10.27
N GLY A 14 1.90 -1.28 -9.33
CA GLY A 14 0.67 -2.08 -9.42
C GLY A 14 0.95 -3.58 -9.23
N GLY A 15 -0.10 -4.39 -9.34
CA GLY A 15 -0.02 -5.83 -9.15
C GLY A 15 -1.05 -6.59 -9.98
N TRP A 16 -0.73 -7.84 -10.32
CA TRP A 16 -1.56 -8.70 -11.15
C TRP A 16 -1.78 -10.03 -10.44
N LEU A 17 -3.04 -10.48 -10.42
CA LEU A 17 -3.41 -11.81 -9.97
C LEU A 17 -4.07 -12.53 -11.12
N ASP A 18 -3.34 -13.46 -11.71
CA ASP A 18 -3.85 -14.29 -12.80
C ASP A 18 -4.60 -15.50 -12.24
N CYS A 19 -5.74 -15.78 -12.84
CA CYS A 19 -6.52 -16.97 -12.53
C CYS A 19 -7.13 -17.55 -13.80
N SER A 20 -7.08 -18.87 -13.93
CA SER A 20 -7.69 -19.59 -15.03
C SER A 20 -8.23 -20.94 -14.57
N ALA A 21 -9.31 -21.38 -15.18
CA ALA A 21 -9.88 -22.70 -14.96
C ALA A 21 -10.35 -23.29 -16.29
N SER A 22 -10.31 -24.62 -16.36
CA SER A 22 -10.86 -25.39 -17.47
C SER A 22 -12.09 -26.15 -16.99
N GLY A 23 -13.03 -26.37 -17.90
CA GLY A 23 -14.26 -27.10 -17.61
C GLY A 23 -15.14 -27.17 -18.86
N SER A 24 -16.16 -28.03 -18.81
CA SER A 24 -17.17 -28.13 -19.87
C SER A 24 -18.57 -27.95 -19.26
N PRO A 25 -19.30 -26.88 -19.59
CA PRO A 25 -18.91 -25.74 -20.44
C PRO A 25 -17.73 -24.92 -19.86
N GLN A 26 -17.04 -24.16 -20.72
CA GLN A 26 -15.90 -23.32 -20.29
C GLN A 26 -16.34 -22.35 -19.17
N PRO A 27 -15.68 -22.37 -18.00
CA PRO A 27 -16.08 -21.51 -16.88
C PRO A 27 -15.68 -20.05 -17.10
N SER A 28 -16.51 -19.14 -16.59
CA SER A 28 -16.16 -17.73 -16.40
C SER A 28 -15.34 -17.55 -15.14
N ILE A 29 -14.46 -16.54 -15.15
CA ILE A 29 -13.60 -16.19 -14.01
C ILE A 29 -14.07 -14.87 -13.42
N ASP A 30 -14.31 -14.88 -12.11
CA ASP A 30 -14.65 -13.73 -11.28
C ASP A 30 -13.79 -13.70 -10.01
N TRP A 31 -13.87 -12.61 -9.26
CA TRP A 31 -13.11 -12.42 -8.02
C TRP A 31 -14.04 -12.07 -6.86
N LEU A 32 -13.68 -12.51 -5.66
CA LEU A 32 -14.35 -12.17 -4.41
C LEU A 32 -13.41 -11.44 -3.47
N SER A 33 -13.98 -10.54 -2.66
CA SER A 33 -13.30 -10.00 -1.48
C SER A 33 -13.29 -11.01 -0.33
N VAL A 34 -12.60 -10.65 0.75
CA VAL A 34 -12.58 -11.42 2.01
C VAL A 34 -14.00 -11.74 2.52
N ASP A 35 -14.94 -10.81 2.35
CA ASP A 35 -16.34 -10.93 2.80
C ASP A 35 -17.21 -11.78 1.86
N GLY A 36 -16.65 -12.28 0.76
CA GLY A 36 -17.38 -13.08 -0.24
C GLY A 36 -18.18 -12.27 -1.25
N THR A 37 -18.09 -10.94 -1.20
CA THR A 37 -18.73 -10.04 -2.17
C THR A 37 -18.00 -10.08 -3.51
N SER A 38 -18.75 -10.05 -4.61
CA SER A 38 -18.16 -9.97 -5.95
C SER A 38 -17.36 -8.68 -6.13
N VAL A 39 -16.16 -8.82 -6.66
CA VAL A 39 -15.22 -7.73 -6.89
C VAL A 39 -15.43 -7.20 -8.30
N GLY A 40 -15.88 -5.95 -8.37
CA GLY A 40 -15.97 -5.20 -9.62
C GLY A 40 -14.83 -4.20 -9.81
N ASP A 41 -14.87 -3.54 -10.96
CA ASP A 41 -13.99 -2.45 -11.33
C ASP A 41 -14.15 -1.25 -10.40
N VAL A 42 -13.03 -0.65 -10.03
CA VAL A 42 -12.94 0.62 -9.30
C VAL A 42 -12.06 1.53 -10.14
N SER A 43 -12.65 2.61 -10.66
CA SER A 43 -11.98 3.53 -11.59
C SER A 43 -10.62 3.98 -11.06
N GLY A 44 -9.56 3.70 -11.83
CA GLY A 44 -8.19 4.09 -11.54
C GLY A 44 -7.45 3.26 -10.48
N ILE A 45 -8.08 2.23 -9.88
CA ILE A 45 -7.48 1.49 -8.76
C ILE A 45 -7.53 -0.03 -8.97
N ARG A 46 -8.63 -0.57 -9.51
CA ARG A 46 -8.81 -2.01 -9.66
C ARG A 46 -9.63 -2.32 -10.91
N ARG A 47 -9.18 -3.30 -11.70
CA ARG A 47 -9.94 -3.82 -12.85
C ARG A 47 -9.91 -5.33 -12.92
N VAL A 48 -11.04 -5.93 -13.28
CA VAL A 48 -11.15 -7.35 -13.62
C VAL A 48 -11.08 -7.48 -15.14
N LEU A 49 -10.02 -8.11 -15.63
CA LEU A 49 -9.79 -8.29 -17.06
C LEU A 49 -10.56 -9.51 -17.58
N ARG A 50 -10.90 -9.49 -18.87
CA ARG A 50 -11.67 -10.57 -19.53
C ARG A 50 -10.97 -11.93 -19.53
N ASN A 51 -9.64 -11.93 -19.38
CA ASN A 51 -8.84 -13.16 -19.29
C ASN A 51 -8.83 -13.76 -17.87
N GLY A 52 -9.55 -13.16 -16.91
CA GLY A 52 -9.61 -13.62 -15.52
C GLY A 52 -8.58 -12.98 -14.59
N THR A 53 -7.71 -12.08 -15.09
CA THR A 53 -6.73 -11.38 -14.26
C THR A 53 -7.39 -10.27 -13.44
N LEU A 54 -7.15 -10.23 -12.12
CA LEU A 54 -7.42 -9.07 -11.30
C LEU A 54 -6.20 -8.13 -11.33
N PHE A 55 -6.36 -6.97 -11.96
CA PHE A 55 -5.33 -5.96 -12.08
C PHE A 55 -5.54 -4.85 -11.05
N LEU A 56 -4.60 -4.74 -10.11
CA LEU A 56 -4.49 -3.65 -9.16
C LEU A 56 -3.59 -2.57 -9.76
N GLN A 57 -4.19 -1.46 -10.17
CA GLN A 57 -3.49 -0.41 -10.92
C GLN A 57 -2.50 0.34 -10.02
N PRO A 58 -1.43 0.93 -10.59
CA PRO A 58 -0.65 1.94 -9.89
C PRO A 58 -1.56 3.07 -9.37
N PHE A 59 -1.29 3.55 -8.17
CA PHE A 59 -2.14 4.51 -7.48
C PHE A 59 -1.31 5.56 -6.71
N ALA A 60 -1.87 6.76 -6.57
CA ALA A 60 -1.28 7.80 -5.73
C ALA A 60 -1.45 7.44 -4.24
N ALA A 61 -0.54 7.87 -3.37
CA ALA A 61 -0.60 7.59 -1.94
C ALA A 61 -1.96 7.93 -1.30
N ALA A 62 -2.59 9.04 -1.72
CA ALA A 62 -3.91 9.48 -1.26
C ALA A 62 -5.06 8.55 -1.65
N SER A 63 -4.89 7.73 -2.69
CA SER A 63 -5.88 6.75 -3.16
C SER A 63 -5.71 5.38 -2.48
N TYR A 64 -4.84 5.28 -1.47
CA TYR A 64 -4.67 4.04 -0.72
C TYR A 64 -5.98 3.68 0.01
N ARG A 65 -6.42 2.44 -0.19
CA ARG A 65 -7.64 1.89 0.37
C ARG A 65 -7.34 0.52 0.95
N GLN A 66 -7.52 0.36 2.26
CA GLN A 66 -7.21 -0.90 2.94
C GLN A 66 -8.04 -2.07 2.39
N ASP A 67 -9.31 -1.85 2.06
CA ASP A 67 -10.23 -2.83 1.49
C ASP A 67 -9.87 -3.28 0.07
N ILE A 68 -8.95 -2.59 -0.61
CA ILE A 68 -8.47 -2.94 -1.95
C ILE A 68 -7.01 -3.39 -1.93
N HIS A 69 -6.16 -2.64 -1.23
CA HIS A 69 -4.70 -2.75 -1.27
C HIS A 69 -4.10 -3.56 -0.10
N SER A 70 -4.87 -3.88 0.93
CA SER A 70 -4.41 -4.69 2.06
C SER A 70 -5.52 -5.60 2.55
N THR A 71 -5.88 -6.55 1.69
CA THR A 71 -7.03 -7.44 1.87
C THR A 71 -6.73 -8.83 1.33
N VAL A 72 -7.68 -9.74 1.45
CA VAL A 72 -7.65 -11.07 0.84
C VAL A 72 -8.59 -11.12 -0.35
N TYR A 73 -8.12 -11.69 -1.45
CA TYR A 73 -8.95 -12.01 -2.62
C TYR A 73 -9.03 -13.52 -2.83
N ARG A 74 -10.15 -13.95 -3.43
CA ARG A 74 -10.36 -15.32 -3.91
C ARG A 74 -10.82 -15.30 -5.36
N CYS A 75 -10.21 -16.13 -6.19
CA CYS A 75 -10.68 -16.36 -7.54
C CYS A 75 -11.84 -17.35 -7.53
N VAL A 76 -12.77 -17.16 -8.46
CA VAL A 76 -13.94 -17.99 -8.66
C VAL A 76 -13.99 -18.42 -10.10
N ALA A 77 -14.16 -19.71 -10.33
CA ALA A 77 -14.52 -20.24 -11.64
C ALA A 77 -15.92 -20.83 -11.59
N SER A 78 -16.79 -20.42 -12.52
CA SER A 78 -18.19 -20.85 -12.55
C SER A 78 -18.66 -21.18 -13.95
N ASN A 79 -19.44 -22.26 -14.09
CA ASN A 79 -20.18 -22.59 -15.30
C ASN A 79 -21.59 -23.10 -14.93
N SER A 80 -22.35 -23.62 -15.89
CA SER A 80 -23.70 -24.16 -15.65
C SER A 80 -23.74 -25.42 -14.77
N VAL A 81 -22.61 -26.11 -14.60
CA VAL A 81 -22.51 -27.33 -13.78
C VAL A 81 -22.22 -26.99 -12.32
N GLY A 82 -21.49 -25.90 -12.07
CA GLY A 82 -21.19 -25.49 -10.71
C GLY A 82 -20.13 -24.39 -10.62
N ARG A 83 -19.60 -24.24 -9.41
CA ARG A 83 -18.67 -23.17 -9.04
C ARG A 83 -17.59 -23.67 -8.09
N ILE A 84 -16.36 -23.29 -8.33
CA ILE A 84 -15.20 -23.56 -7.47
C ILE A 84 -14.51 -22.25 -7.08
N ILE A 85 -13.85 -22.25 -5.92
CA ILE A 85 -13.17 -21.08 -5.34
C ILE A 85 -11.71 -21.47 -5.07
N SER A 86 -10.78 -20.60 -5.41
CA SER A 86 -9.35 -20.80 -5.13
C SER A 86 -9.03 -20.64 -3.63
N ARG A 87 -7.78 -20.96 -3.28
CA ARG A 87 -7.18 -20.52 -2.01
C ARG A 87 -7.20 -18.99 -1.84
N ASP A 88 -7.01 -18.55 -0.61
CA ASP A 88 -6.83 -17.14 -0.26
C ASP A 88 -5.53 -16.55 -0.84
N VAL A 89 -5.65 -15.35 -1.39
CA VAL A 89 -4.53 -14.53 -1.84
C VAL A 89 -4.42 -13.32 -0.92
N GLN A 90 -3.38 -13.27 -0.10
CA GLN A 90 -3.08 -12.08 0.71
C GLN A 90 -2.44 -11.00 -0.16
N VAL A 91 -3.13 -9.88 -0.35
CA VAL A 91 -2.61 -8.73 -1.07
C VAL A 91 -2.11 -7.68 -0.09
N ARG A 92 -0.95 -7.10 -0.38
CA ARG A 92 -0.39 -5.97 0.38
C ARG A 92 0.35 -5.01 -0.56
N ALA A 93 -0.22 -3.83 -0.78
CA ALA A 93 0.47 -2.75 -1.46
C ALA A 93 1.31 -1.93 -0.48
N VAL A 94 2.53 -1.57 -0.87
CA VAL A 94 3.44 -0.70 -0.13
C VAL A 94 3.47 0.66 -0.82
N VAL A 95 3.13 1.73 -0.08
CA VAL A 95 3.14 3.09 -0.62
C VAL A 95 4.54 3.69 -0.46
N THR A 96 5.20 4.02 -1.57
CA THR A 96 6.45 4.79 -1.56
C THR A 96 6.12 6.28 -1.54
N GLN A 97 6.35 6.94 -0.41
CA GLN A 97 6.12 8.38 -0.26
C GLN A 97 7.42 9.11 0.08
N ALA A 98 7.79 10.06 -0.78
CA ALA A 98 8.80 11.04 -0.42
C ALA A 98 8.25 11.91 0.71
N TYR A 99 9.00 12.04 1.80
CA TYR A 99 8.66 12.92 2.90
C TYR A 99 9.70 14.05 2.97
N LYS A 100 9.22 15.23 3.37
CA LYS A 100 10.08 16.34 3.78
C LYS A 100 9.81 16.60 5.25
N VAL A 101 10.85 17.04 5.93
CA VAL A 101 10.78 17.48 7.31
C VAL A 101 10.95 18.98 7.33
N ASP A 102 10.19 19.65 8.19
CA ASP A 102 10.29 21.08 8.41
C ASP A 102 10.92 21.36 9.79
N VAL A 103 11.46 22.56 9.96
CA VAL A 103 12.06 23.00 11.22
C VAL A 103 11.26 24.18 11.75
N GLU A 104 10.79 24.07 12.99
CA GLU A 104 10.09 25.14 13.68
C GLU A 104 10.84 25.56 14.94
N VAL A 105 10.90 26.87 15.18
CA VAL A 105 11.45 27.45 16.42
C VAL A 105 10.32 27.60 17.42
N VAL A 106 10.35 26.83 18.50
CA VAL A 106 9.34 26.92 19.56
C VAL A 106 9.78 27.99 20.56
N GLY A 107 9.12 29.16 20.49
CA GLY A 107 9.17 30.22 21.50
C GLY A 107 10.57 30.71 21.87
N ALA A 108 11.09 31.71 21.15
CA ALA A 108 12.41 32.28 21.44
C ALA A 108 12.36 33.81 21.51
N ALA A 109 12.78 34.36 22.64
CA ALA A 109 13.14 35.76 22.80
C ALA A 109 14.65 35.88 23.02
N ARG A 110 15.22 37.05 22.71
CA ARG A 110 16.65 37.30 22.92
C ARG A 110 17.04 37.04 24.37
N GLY A 111 18.05 36.19 24.58
CA GLY A 111 18.54 35.82 25.92
C GLY A 111 17.83 34.64 26.56
N CYS A 112 16.77 34.10 25.96
CA CYS A 112 16.09 32.89 26.41
C CYS A 112 16.60 31.64 25.67
N THR A 113 16.30 30.46 26.22
CA THR A 113 16.52 29.19 25.53
C THR A 113 15.53 29.02 24.39
N ALA A 114 16.03 28.70 23.19
CA ALA A 114 15.21 28.33 22.04
C ALA A 114 15.19 26.81 21.89
N VAL A 115 14.04 26.24 21.52
CA VAL A 115 13.92 24.82 21.17
C VAL A 115 13.60 24.70 19.69
N LEU A 116 14.48 24.03 18.95
CA LEU A 116 14.25 23.68 17.54
C LEU A 116 13.56 22.33 17.46
N LYS A 117 12.42 22.28 16.78
CA LYS A 117 11.65 21.05 16.61
C LYS A 117 11.65 20.63 15.15
N CYS A 118 12.09 19.41 14.89
CA CYS A 118 11.97 18.78 13.57
C CYS A 118 10.56 18.19 13.44
N ILE A 119 9.78 18.72 12.51
CA ILE A 119 8.40 18.33 12.25
C ILE A 119 8.41 17.21 11.21
N ILE A 120 8.17 15.99 11.68
CA ILE A 120 8.09 14.78 10.85
C ILE A 120 6.61 14.51 10.51
N PRO A 121 6.26 14.27 9.24
CA PRO A 121 4.89 13.92 8.86
C PRO A 121 4.38 12.66 9.58
N SER A 122 3.12 12.68 10.01
CA SER A 122 2.54 11.62 10.86
C SER A 122 2.60 10.22 10.24
N PHE A 123 2.45 10.12 8.91
CA PHE A 123 2.46 8.85 8.19
C PHE A 123 3.83 8.13 8.13
N VAL A 124 4.93 8.82 8.48
CA VAL A 124 6.29 8.25 8.56
C VAL A 124 6.91 8.34 9.96
N LYS A 125 6.21 8.93 10.93
CA LYS A 125 6.77 9.27 12.24
C LYS A 125 7.40 8.08 12.98
N ASP A 126 6.81 6.89 12.85
CA ASP A 126 7.28 5.68 13.53
C ASP A 126 8.39 4.95 12.75
N LEU A 127 8.67 5.39 11.53
CA LEU A 127 9.63 4.76 10.61
C LEU A 127 10.95 5.53 10.53
N VAL A 128 11.01 6.76 11.06
CA VAL A 128 12.17 7.65 10.95
C VAL A 128 12.56 8.23 12.30
N ARG A 129 13.83 8.59 12.46
CA ARG A 129 14.35 9.24 13.67
C ARG A 129 15.29 10.38 13.31
N ILE A 130 15.37 11.37 14.18
CA ILE A 130 16.32 12.49 14.04
C ILE A 130 17.73 11.96 14.32
N ILE A 131 18.66 12.20 13.38
CA ILE A 131 20.05 11.75 13.49
C ILE A 131 21.00 12.88 13.91
N SER A 132 20.78 14.08 13.39
CA SER A 132 21.59 15.27 13.62
C SER A 132 20.83 16.51 13.17
N TRP A 133 21.18 17.65 13.75
CA TRP A 133 20.85 18.96 13.22
C TRP A 133 22.02 19.49 12.39
N VAL A 134 21.73 20.25 11.34
CA VAL A 134 22.75 20.88 10.51
C VAL A 134 22.60 22.38 10.61
N GLN A 135 23.68 23.05 11.01
CA GLN A 135 23.82 24.49 10.93
C GLN A 135 24.71 24.82 9.73
N GLU A 136 24.25 25.71 8.87
CA GLU A 136 25.07 26.18 7.75
C GLU A 136 26.36 26.85 8.24
N PRO A 137 27.51 26.66 7.56
CA PRO A 137 27.64 26.08 6.24
C PRO A 137 27.73 24.54 6.19
N SER A 138 28.09 23.84 7.27
CA SER A 138 28.14 22.36 7.36
C SER A 138 28.50 21.88 8.78
N PHE A 139 27.95 22.52 9.82
CA PHE A 139 28.20 22.14 11.21
C PHE A 139 27.11 21.17 11.70
N PHE A 140 27.51 19.95 12.06
CA PHE A 140 26.60 18.90 12.52
C PHE A 140 26.51 18.89 14.04
N ILE A 141 25.29 19.01 14.56
CA ILE A 141 24.97 18.91 15.98
C ILE A 141 24.29 17.56 16.21
N TYR A 142 24.92 16.69 16.99
CA TYR A 142 24.41 15.37 17.31
C TYR A 142 23.70 15.36 18.67
N PRO A 143 22.68 14.51 18.85
CA PRO A 143 22.03 14.36 20.15
C PRO A 143 23.04 13.88 21.21
N SER A 144 22.97 14.46 22.41
CA SER A 144 23.82 14.08 23.54
C SER A 144 23.53 12.64 23.98
N LEU A 145 24.58 11.82 24.14
CA LEU A 145 24.49 10.43 24.61
C LEU A 145 24.18 10.31 26.12
N GLN A 146 24.15 11.44 26.82
CA GLN A 146 23.74 11.53 28.21
C GLN A 146 22.31 12.02 28.25
N GLY A 147 21.39 11.08 28.45
CA GLY A 147 20.04 11.35 28.97
C GLY A 147 20.08 11.52 30.47
#